data_AF-A0A534MK47-F1
#
_entry.id   AF-A0A534MK47-F1
#
_cell.length_a   1.000
_cell.length_b   1.000
_cell.length_c   1.000
_cell.angle_alpha   90.00
_cell.angle_beta   90.00
_cell.angle_gamma   90.00
#
_symmetry.space_group_name_H-M   'P 1'
#
loop_
_entity.id
_entity.type
_entity.pdbx_description
1 polymer ?
#
loop_
_entity_poly.entity_id
_entity_poly.type
_entity_poly.pdbx_seq_one_letter_code
_entity_poly.pdbx_strand_id
1 'polypeptide(L)'
;MPTPGADLPFQNEGSLQCWMVALIIGALVLVLAILMAYQRYVAGKKPVQHLCDYCGHMVTAVSDCHHAPVRERFLHGTCLECKQDCRLVCARCKNPL
;
A
#
# COMPACT_ATOMS: atom_id res chain seq x y z
N MET A 1 52.52 21.34 8.85
CA MET A 1 52.00 21.90 7.57
C MET A 1 52.71 21.15 6.46
N PRO A 2 52.05 20.47 5.48
CA PRO A 2 50.62 20.38 5.11
C PRO A 2 50.02 18.94 5.21
N THR A 3 48.69 18.82 5.25
CA THR A 3 47.93 17.58 4.97
C THR A 3 47.39 17.64 3.54
N PRO A 4 47.47 16.57 2.74
CA PRO A 4 46.23 16.14 2.08
C PRO A 4 46.15 14.63 1.77
N GLY A 5 44.94 14.08 1.90
CA GLY A 5 44.60 12.79 1.30
C GLY A 5 44.78 12.82 -0.23
N ALA A 6 45.60 11.93 -0.73
CA ALA A 6 45.82 11.51 -2.11
C ALA A 6 46.87 10.39 -1.97
N ASP A 7 46.64 9.12 -2.30
CA ASP A 7 45.87 8.57 -3.38
C ASP A 7 45.38 7.18 -2.95
N LEU A 8 44.06 6.96 -2.89
CA LEU A 8 43.57 5.61 -3.09
C LEU A 8 43.80 5.33 -4.58
N PRO A 9 44.68 4.38 -4.97
CA PRO A 9 44.86 4.05 -6.37
C PRO A 9 43.49 3.63 -6.90
N PHE A 10 42.93 4.46 -7.78
CA PHE A 10 41.66 4.17 -8.42
C PHE A 10 41.82 2.81 -9.10
N GLN A 11 41.07 1.86 -8.55
CA GLN A 11 41.22 0.43 -8.65
C GLN A 11 40.94 -0.03 -10.09
N ASN A 12 41.90 0.11 -11.00
CA ASN A 12 41.69 -0.23 -12.41
C ASN A 12 41.55 -1.75 -12.63
N GLU A 13 41.95 -2.57 -11.64
CA GLU A 13 41.72 -4.02 -11.59
C GLU A 13 40.38 -4.38 -10.93
N GLY A 14 39.76 -3.43 -10.21
CA GLY A 14 38.48 -3.59 -9.51
C GLY A 14 37.28 -2.99 -10.24
N SER A 15 37.47 -2.37 -11.41
CA SER A 15 36.38 -1.70 -12.14
C SER A 15 35.26 -2.66 -12.54
N LEU A 16 35.62 -3.89 -12.93
CA LEU A 16 34.69 -4.98 -13.25
C LEU A 16 33.89 -5.43 -12.03
N GLN A 17 34.52 -5.47 -10.85
CA GLN A 17 33.83 -5.77 -9.59
C GLN A 17 32.89 -4.64 -9.16
N CYS A 18 33.31 -3.38 -9.29
CA CYS A 18 32.44 -2.23 -9.03
C CYS A 18 31.22 -2.19 -9.96
N TRP A 19 31.40 -2.48 -11.24
CA TRP A 19 30.29 -2.57 -12.21
C TRP A 19 29.33 -3.71 -11.87
N MET A 20 29.84 -4.89 -11.53
CA MET A 20 29.01 -6.02 -11.08
C MET A 20 28.21 -5.67 -9.83
N VAL A 21 28.84 -5.06 -8.83
CA VAL A 21 28.16 -4.63 -7.60
C VAL A 21 27.11 -3.55 -7.90
N ALA A 22 27.42 -2.57 -8.76
CA ALA A 22 26.48 -1.53 -9.16
C ALA A 22 25.26 -2.11 -9.89
N LEU A 23 25.46 -3.10 -10.78
CA LEU A 23 24.36 -3.79 -11.46
C LEU A 23 23.48 -4.58 -10.48
N ILE A 24 24.08 -5.30 -9.53
CA ILE A 24 23.34 -6.05 -8.51
C ILE A 24 22.52 -5.10 -7.66
N ILE A 25 23.12 -4.02 -7.15
CA ILE A 25 22.41 -3.01 -6.36
C ILE A 25 21.29 -2.37 -7.19
N GLY A 26 21.57 -1.99 -8.44
CA GLY A 26 20.56 -1.44 -9.34
C GLY A 26 19.39 -2.39 -9.56
N ALA A 27 19.65 -3.68 -9.78
CA ALA A 27 18.63 -4.70 -9.92
C ALA A 27 17.79 -4.86 -8.64
N LEU A 28 18.43 -4.90 -7.48
CA LEU A 28 17.74 -5.00 -6.18
C LEU A 28 16.85 -3.78 -5.92
N VAL A 29 17.34 -2.58 -6.21
CA VAL A 29 16.56 -1.33 -6.08
C VAL A 29 15.38 -1.33 -7.04
N LEU A 30 15.56 -1.81 -8.27
CA LEU A 30 14.49 -1.91 -9.27
C LEU A 30 13.41 -2.90 -8.82
N VAL A 31 13.78 -4.08 -8.32
CA VAL A 31 12.84 -5.07 -7.76
C VAL A 31 12.07 -4.48 -6.59
N LEU A 32 12.77 -3.79 -5.67
CA LEU A 32 12.15 -3.19 -4.50
C LEU A 32 11.17 -2.07 -4.89
N ALA A 33 11.49 -1.27 -5.90
CA ALA A 33 10.60 -0.25 -6.45
C ALA A 33 9.32 -0.88 -7.06
N ILE A 34 9.47 -1.97 -7.82
CA ILE A 34 8.32 -2.71 -8.37
C ILE A 34 7.44 -3.28 -7.26
N LEU A 35 8.05 -3.88 -6.23
CA LEU A 35 7.31 -4.43 -5.09
C LEU A 35 6.56 -3.34 -4.32
N MET A 36 7.18 -2.18 -4.09
CA MET A 36 6.51 -1.03 -3.46
C MET A 36 5.33 -0.53 -4.30
N ALA A 37 5.50 -0.42 -5.62
CA ALA A 37 4.44 -0.03 -6.53
C ALA A 37 3.27 -1.05 -6.51
N TYR A 38 3.60 -2.33 -6.54
CA TYR A 38 2.62 -3.41 -6.46
C TYR A 38 1.86 -3.40 -5.13
N GLN A 39 2.55 -3.25 -4.01
CA GLN A 39 1.93 -3.15 -2.70
C GLN A 39 0.98 -1.96 -2.59
N ARG A 40 1.38 -0.77 -3.06
CA ARG A 40 0.50 0.41 -3.11
C ARG A 40 -0.74 0.17 -3.97
N TYR A 41 -0.57 -0.46 -5.12
CA TYR A 41 -1.68 -0.81 -6.01
C TYR A 41 -2.68 -1.77 -5.35
N VAL A 42 -2.19 -2.82 -4.69
CA VAL A 42 -3.04 -3.82 -4.04
C VAL A 42 -3.67 -3.28 -2.76
N ALA A 43 -2.94 -2.51 -1.94
CA ALA A 43 -3.47 -1.91 -0.71
C ALA A 43 -4.65 -0.98 -0.99
N GLY A 44 -4.65 -0.26 -2.13
CA GLY A 44 -5.79 0.56 -2.54
C GLY A 44 -7.03 -0.22 -2.97
N LYS A 45 -6.93 -1.54 -3.18
CA LYS A 45 -8.04 -2.40 -3.66
C LYS A 45 -8.61 -3.34 -2.59
N LYS A 46 -7.94 -3.51 -1.44
CA LYS A 46 -8.45 -4.39 -0.40
C LYS A 46 -9.62 -3.70 0.30
N PRO A 47 -10.84 -4.26 0.27
CA PRO A 47 -11.94 -3.73 1.08
C PRO A 47 -11.53 -3.85 2.55
N VAL A 48 -11.56 -2.73 3.27
CA VAL A 48 -11.29 -2.71 4.70
C VAL A 48 -12.42 -3.50 5.36
N GLN A 49 -12.07 -4.60 6.03
CA GLN A 49 -13.02 -5.36 6.84
C GLN A 49 -13.13 -4.65 8.18
N HIS A 50 -14.36 -4.37 8.60
CA HIS A 50 -14.64 -3.75 9.90
C HIS A 50 -15.14 -4.82 10.86
N LEU A 51 -14.72 -4.75 12.11
CA LEU A 51 -15.29 -5.58 13.17
C LEU A 51 -16.64 -4.99 13.56
N CYS A 52 -17.68 -5.81 13.55
CA CYS A 52 -19.01 -5.41 14.00
C CYS A 52 -19.17 -5.74 15.49
N ASP A 53 -19.27 -4.72 16.34
CA ASP A 53 -19.40 -4.89 17.80
C ASP A 53 -20.68 -5.64 18.21
N TYR A 54 -21.75 -5.53 17.41
CA TYR A 54 -23.01 -6.23 17.67
C TYR A 54 -22.94 -7.75 17.41
N CYS A 55 -22.09 -8.16 16.47
CA CYS A 55 -22.08 -9.53 15.96
C CYS A 55 -20.76 -10.27 16.14
N GLY A 56 -19.70 -9.56 16.57
CA GLY A 56 -18.39 -10.12 16.85
C GLY A 56 -17.66 -10.65 15.61
N HIS A 57 -18.14 -10.36 14.40
CA HIS A 57 -17.57 -10.86 13.16
C HIS A 57 -16.96 -9.72 12.33
N MET A 58 -15.83 -10.01 11.68
CA MET A 58 -15.25 -9.14 10.67
C MET A 58 -16.10 -9.23 9.41
N VAL A 59 -16.67 -8.11 9.00
CA VAL A 59 -17.61 -8.02 7.88
C VAL A 59 -17.21 -6.90 6.94
N THR A 60 -17.65 -7.01 5.69
CA THR A 60 -17.61 -5.89 4.75
C THR A 60 -18.74 -4.92 5.08
N ALA A 61 -18.45 -3.62 5.12
CA ALA A 61 -19.47 -2.60 5.24
C ALA A 61 -20.28 -2.49 3.94
N VAL A 62 -21.59 -2.25 4.07
CA VAL A 62 -22.50 -1.96 2.95
C VAL A 62 -23.22 -0.63 3.22
N SER A 63 -23.80 -0.04 2.17
CA SER A 63 -24.57 1.20 2.33
C SER A 63 -25.91 0.96 3.02
N ASP A 64 -26.35 1.90 3.85
CA ASP A 64 -27.67 1.87 4.48
C ASP A 64 -28.82 1.99 3.46
N CYS A 65 -28.61 2.67 2.34
CA CYS A 65 -29.63 2.91 1.32
C CYS A 65 -30.01 1.66 0.51
N HIS A 66 -29.06 1.11 -0.25
CA HIS A 66 -29.27 0.01 -1.19
C HIS A 66 -28.63 -1.30 -0.75
N HIS A 67 -27.94 -1.33 0.40
CA HIS A 67 -27.14 -2.49 0.83
C HIS A 67 -26.11 -2.92 -0.24
N ALA A 68 -25.61 -1.94 -0.98
CA ALA A 68 -24.65 -2.12 -2.05
C ALA A 68 -23.23 -1.90 -1.53
N PRO A 69 -22.19 -2.39 -2.25
CA PRO A 69 -20.81 -2.09 -1.93
C PRO A 69 -20.56 -0.58 -1.93
N VAL A 70 -19.75 -0.13 -0.98
CA VAL A 70 -19.44 1.28 -0.73
C VAL A 70 -17.99 1.58 -1.04
N ARG A 71 -17.72 2.81 -1.48
CA ARG A 71 -16.36 3.35 -1.52
C ARG A 71 -16.12 4.15 -0.24
N GLU A 72 -15.34 3.58 0.67
CA GLU A 72 -15.09 4.17 1.98
C GLU A 72 -14.13 5.38 1.91
N ARG A 73 -14.50 6.45 2.60
CA ARG A 73 -13.66 7.61 2.94
C ARG A 73 -13.91 7.94 4.41
N PHE A 74 -12.98 7.59 5.30
CA PHE A 74 -12.96 8.05 6.71
C PHE A 74 -14.34 8.01 7.41
N LEU A 75 -14.88 6.80 7.65
CA LEU A 75 -16.19 6.53 8.29
C LEU A 75 -17.45 6.90 7.51
N HIS A 76 -17.33 7.52 6.34
CA HIS A 76 -18.45 7.74 5.42
C HIS A 76 -18.23 6.92 4.15
N GLY A 77 -19.27 6.25 3.67
CA GLY A 77 -19.21 5.47 2.46
C GLY A 77 -20.02 6.16 1.37
N THR A 78 -19.47 6.29 0.17
CA THR A 78 -20.30 6.65 -0.99
C THR A 78 -20.87 5.35 -1.57
N CYS A 79 -22.20 5.26 -1.70
CA CYS A 79 -22.83 4.10 -2.31
C CYS A 79 -22.50 4.04 -3.80
N LEU A 80 -22.15 2.86 -4.32
CA LEU A 80 -21.80 2.70 -5.74
C LEU A 80 -23.01 2.78 -6.68
N GLU A 81 -24.23 2.58 -6.18
CA GLU A 81 -25.46 2.68 -6.98
C GLU A 81 -25.97 4.12 -7.06
N CYS A 82 -26.29 4.74 -5.92
CA CYS A 82 -26.86 6.09 -5.90
C CYS A 82 -25.81 7.21 -5.92
N LYS A 83 -24.52 6.90 -5.72
CA LYS A 83 -23.40 7.86 -5.65
C LYS A 83 -23.58 8.97 -4.61
N GLN A 84 -24.47 8.77 -3.65
CA GLN A 84 -24.67 9.66 -2.51
C GLN A 84 -23.84 9.20 -1.32
N ASP A 85 -23.56 10.13 -0.42
CA ASP A 85 -22.94 9.81 0.87
C ASP A 85 -23.93 9.04 1.75
N CYS A 86 -23.45 7.95 2.35
CA CYS A 86 -24.23 6.99 3.09
C CYS A 86 -23.51 6.58 4.37
N ARG A 87 -24.28 6.16 5.37
CA ARG A 87 -23.73 5.49 6.55
C ARG A 87 -23.34 4.05 6.21
N LEU A 88 -22.33 3.57 6.91
CA LEU A 88 -21.78 2.22 6.80
C LEU A 88 -22.55 1.31 7.77
N VAL A 89 -23.11 0.22 7.26
CA VAL A 89 -23.81 -0.79 8.07
C VAL A 89 -23.20 -2.17 7.86
N CYS A 90 -23.32 -3.01 8.88
CA CYS A 90 -22.87 -4.40 8.83
C CYS A 90 -23.67 -5.20 7.79
N ALA A 91 -23.01 -5.87 6.85
CA ALA A 91 -23.66 -6.70 5.83
C ALA A 91 -24.53 -7.84 6.40
N ARG A 92 -24.25 -8.29 7.62
CA ARG A 92 -24.95 -9.42 8.26
C ARG A 92 -26.11 -8.97 9.15
N CYS A 93 -25.85 -8.00 10.02
CA CYS A 93 -26.79 -7.59 11.07
C CYS A 93 -27.54 -6.31 10.76
N LYS A 94 -27.12 -5.59 9.70
CA LYS A 94 -27.69 -4.31 9.26
C LYS A 94 -27.63 -3.18 10.32
N ASN A 95 -26.93 -3.41 11.43
CA ASN A 95 -26.63 -2.38 12.41
C ASN A 95 -25.47 -1.48 11.94
N PRO A 96 -25.41 -0.23 12.40
CA PRO A 96 -24.29 0.66 12.14
C PRO A 96 -22.99 0.09 12.73
N LEU A 97 -21.90 0.27 11.97
CA LEU A 97 -20.52 -0.03 12.39
C LEU A 97 -19.93 1.13 13.21
#